data_AF-A0A292SEL9-F1
#
_entry.id   AF-A0A292SEL9-F1
#
_cell.length_a   1.000
_cell.length_b   1.000
_cell.length_c   1.000
_cell.angle_alpha   90.00
_cell.angle_beta   90.00
_cell.angle_gamma   90.00
#
_symmetry.space_group_name_H-M   'P 1'
#
loop_
_entity.id
_entity.type
_entity.pdbx_description
1 polymer ?
#
loop_
_entity_poly.entity_id
_entity_poly.type
_entity_poly.pdbx_seq_one_letter_code
_entity_poly.pdbx_strand_id
1 'polypeptide(L)'
;MKTISAFTLAEVLITLGIIGVVAALTMPALIGHYKKEETISKLKKAYTILNQAMKRSEVDNGAYEHWGSAFDMGPEEYINKYWVPYFNVTSVCKTFGECGYKTNTPFKKLDGTNDTTVVAHTNLRIPFMTADGIMYSISASSGDASVEDNSIFIDINGGKGPNVHGKDVFMFTRYKNKGVLPLCYNNTEERIDNSCSKNGDGYCCAQKIMQDGWKINYPF
;
A
#
# COMPACT_ATOMS: atom_id res chain seq x y z
N MET A 1 35.32 -57.12 -1.36
CA MET A 1 33.87 -56.86 -1.56
C MET A 1 33.52 -55.59 -0.80
N LYS A 2 33.04 -54.54 -1.49
CA LYS A 2 32.54 -53.33 -0.82
C LYS A 2 31.07 -53.57 -0.50
N THR A 3 30.72 -53.63 0.78
CA THR A 3 29.33 -53.63 1.25
C THR A 3 28.71 -52.26 1.00
N ILE A 4 27.59 -52.22 0.28
CA ILE A 4 26.79 -51.01 0.10
C ILE A 4 25.71 -51.02 1.19
N SER A 5 25.82 -50.13 2.17
CA SER A 5 24.74 -49.92 3.14
C SER A 5 23.61 -49.14 2.48
N ALA A 6 22.40 -49.69 2.53
CA ALA A 6 21.17 -49.05 2.07
C ALA A 6 20.30 -48.70 3.28
N PHE A 7 19.58 -47.57 3.21
CA PHE A 7 18.60 -47.19 4.23
C PHE A 7 17.39 -48.12 4.19
N THR A 8 16.86 -48.45 5.35
CA THR A 8 15.58 -49.16 5.47
C THR A 8 14.42 -48.23 5.13
N LEU A 9 13.30 -48.80 4.66
CA LEU A 9 12.07 -48.04 4.40
C LEU A 9 11.60 -47.29 5.66
N ALA A 10 11.74 -47.89 6.84
CA ALA A 10 11.35 -47.27 8.11
C ALA A 10 12.21 -46.04 8.43
N GLU A 11 13.53 -46.11 8.23
CA GLU A 11 14.43 -44.96 8.41
C GLU A 11 14.08 -43.80 7.46
N VAL A 12 13.76 -44.12 6.20
CA VAL A 12 13.33 -43.10 5.23
C VAL A 12 11.98 -42.48 5.62
N LEU A 13 11.00 -43.27 6.07
CA LEU A 13 9.68 -42.75 6.47
C LEU A 13 9.73 -41.91 7.74
N ILE A 14 10.53 -42.31 8.73
CA ILE A 14 10.71 -41.53 9.97
C ILE A 14 11.39 -40.20 9.64
N THR A 15 12.44 -40.21 8.82
CA THR A 15 13.14 -38.96 8.43
C THR A 15 12.24 -38.03 7.62
N LEU A 16 11.49 -38.54 6.65
CA LEU A 16 10.51 -37.75 5.90
C LEU A 16 9.38 -37.22 6.81
N GLY A 17 8.92 -38.02 7.77
CA GLY A 17 7.91 -37.60 8.74
C GLY A 17 8.40 -36.46 9.62
N ILE A 18 9.63 -36.56 10.15
CA ILE A 18 10.26 -35.51 10.97
C ILE A 18 10.44 -34.23 10.15
N ILE A 19 11.00 -34.33 8.93
CA ILE A 19 11.19 -33.17 8.05
C ILE A 19 9.84 -32.54 7.70
N GLY A 20 8.80 -33.34 7.43
CA GLY A 20 7.46 -32.86 7.12
C GLY A 20 6.84 -32.06 8.27
N VAL A 21 6.93 -32.56 9.50
CA VAL A 21 6.41 -31.86 10.69
C VAL A 21 7.17 -30.55 10.92
N VAL A 22 8.51 -30.59 10.86
CA VAL A 22 9.33 -29.39 11.06
C VAL A 22 9.01 -28.34 10.00
N ALA A 23 8.97 -28.73 8.72
CA ALA A 23 8.65 -27.82 7.63
C ALA A 23 7.25 -27.21 7.78
N ALA A 24 6.26 -27.99 8.20
CA ALA A 24 4.89 -27.49 8.41
C ALA A 24 4.80 -26.41 9.49
N LEU A 25 5.64 -26.47 10.53
CA LEU A 25 5.69 -25.47 11.59
C LEU A 25 6.50 -24.23 11.21
N THR A 26 7.57 -24.40 10.41
CA THR A 26 8.49 -23.29 10.10
C THR A 26 8.09 -22.49 8.85
N MET A 27 7.50 -23.14 7.84
CA MET A 27 7.15 -22.47 6.57
C MET A 27 6.18 -21.29 6.75
N PRO A 28 5.09 -21.39 7.53
CA PRO A 28 4.16 -20.27 7.70
C PRO A 28 4.83 -19.05 8.33
N ALA A 29 5.66 -19.26 9.37
CA ALA A 29 6.37 -18.18 10.05
C ALA A 29 7.39 -17.49 9.13
N LEU A 30 8.16 -18.28 8.36
CA LEU A 30 9.15 -17.75 7.41
C LEU A 30 8.47 -16.95 6.29
N ILE A 31 7.39 -17.47 5.70
CA ILE A 31 6.62 -16.78 4.66
C ILE A 31 6.01 -15.49 5.21
N GLY A 32 5.47 -15.52 6.43
CA GLY A 32 4.93 -14.33 7.09
C GLY A 32 5.99 -13.24 7.29
N HIS A 33 7.16 -13.61 7.80
CA HIS A 33 8.29 -12.68 7.97
C HIS A 33 8.76 -12.09 6.62
N TYR A 34 8.96 -12.95 5.62
CA TYR A 34 9.38 -12.51 4.29
C TYR A 34 8.40 -11.50 3.67
N LYS A 35 7.09 -11.77 3.74
CA LYS A 35 6.07 -10.86 3.21
C LYS A 35 6.08 -9.51 3.92
N LYS A 36 6.28 -9.48 5.24
CA LYS A 36 6.41 -8.22 6.00
C LYS A 36 7.60 -7.40 5.51
N GLU A 37 8.77 -8.03 5.37
CA GLU A 37 9.98 -7.35 4.88
C GLU A 37 9.81 -6.84 3.44
N GLU A 38 9.19 -7.63 2.57
CA GLU A 38 8.86 -7.23 1.21
C GLU A 38 7.93 -6.01 1.20
N THR A 39 6.86 -6.03 1.99
CA THR A 39 5.93 -4.91 2.15
C THR A 39 6.66 -3.66 2.63
N ILE A 40 7.49 -3.76 3.68
CA ILE A 40 8.24 -2.63 4.24
C ILE A 40 9.16 -2.02 3.18
N SER A 41 9.88 -2.86 2.43
CA SER A 41 10.81 -2.42 1.38
C SER A 41 10.07 -1.68 0.26
N LYS A 42 8.95 -2.24 -0.21
CA LYS A 42 8.11 -1.61 -1.25
C LYS A 42 7.45 -0.32 -0.76
N LEU A 43 6.93 -0.29 0.46
CA LEU A 43 6.32 0.92 1.04
C LEU A 43 7.35 2.04 1.21
N LYS A 44 8.54 1.75 1.72
CA LYS A 44 9.65 2.72 1.82
C LYS A 44 9.98 3.32 0.46
N LYS A 45 10.10 2.46 -0.56
CA LYS A 45 10.35 2.88 -1.94
C LYS A 45 9.23 3.78 -2.45
N ALA A 46 7.98 3.36 -2.30
CA ALA A 46 6.81 4.11 -2.77
C ALA A 46 6.72 5.50 -2.11
N TYR A 47 6.88 5.55 -0.80
CA TYR A 47 6.89 6.80 -0.04
C TYR A 47 8.06 7.72 -0.44
N THR A 48 9.23 7.15 -0.69
CA THR A 48 10.40 7.91 -1.16
C THR A 48 10.15 8.53 -2.54
N ILE A 49 9.65 7.73 -3.49
CA ILE A 49 9.31 8.19 -4.84
C ILE A 49 8.23 9.28 -4.77
N LEU A 50 7.21 9.09 -3.95
CA LEU A 50 6.14 10.07 -3.76
C LEU A 50 6.67 11.43 -3.29
N ASN A 51 7.54 11.44 -2.28
CA ASN A 51 8.15 12.67 -1.78
C ASN A 51 9.13 13.29 -2.79
N GLN A 52 9.88 12.47 -3.53
CA GLN A 52 10.76 12.97 -4.59
C GLN A 52 9.97 13.62 -5.72
N ALA A 53 8.86 13.01 -6.14
CA ALA A 53 8.00 13.55 -7.17
C ALA A 53 7.35 14.86 -6.73
N MET A 54 6.88 14.94 -5.48
CA MET A 54 6.36 16.20 -4.92
C MET A 54 7.42 17.30 -4.96
N LYS A 55 8.64 17.04 -4.47
CA LYS A 55 9.73 18.02 -4.49
C LYS A 55 10.11 18.47 -5.91
N ARG A 56 10.13 17.55 -6.88
CA ARG A 56 10.37 17.90 -8.29
C ARG A 56 9.27 18.78 -8.85
N SER A 57 8.01 18.48 -8.52
CA SER A 57 6.88 19.32 -8.87
C SER A 57 6.97 20.71 -8.24
N GLU A 58 7.47 20.81 -7.00
CA GLU A 58 7.65 22.11 -6.34
C GLU A 58 8.72 22.98 -7.00
N VAL A 59 9.73 22.38 -7.63
CA VAL A 59 10.75 23.13 -8.39
C VAL A 59 10.14 23.81 -9.62
N ASP A 60 9.25 23.11 -10.33
CA ASP A 60 8.69 23.59 -11.59
C ASP A 60 7.37 24.37 -11.42
N ASN A 61 6.56 24.02 -10.41
CA ASN A 61 5.23 24.57 -10.16
C ASN A 61 5.15 25.48 -8.91
N GLY A 62 6.25 25.66 -8.18
CA GLY A 62 6.28 26.37 -6.89
C GLY A 62 5.83 25.51 -5.71
N ALA A 63 5.95 26.05 -4.49
CA ALA A 63 5.65 25.31 -3.26
C ALA A 63 4.21 24.78 -3.21
N TYR A 64 4.02 23.61 -2.59
CA TYR A 64 2.71 22.93 -2.49
C TYR A 64 1.59 23.82 -1.90
N GLU A 65 1.95 24.76 -1.02
CA GLU A 65 1.00 25.70 -0.40
C GLU A 65 0.24 26.56 -1.43
N HIS A 66 0.86 26.80 -2.59
CA HIS A 66 0.33 27.63 -3.67
C HIS A 66 -0.28 26.83 -4.83
N TRP A 67 -0.30 25.50 -4.75
CA TRP A 67 -0.96 24.70 -5.77
C TRP A 67 -2.47 24.94 -5.73
N GLY A 68 -3.10 24.92 -6.91
CA GLY A 68 -4.56 24.96 -7.03
C GLY A 68 -5.20 23.74 -6.36
N SER A 69 -6.44 23.88 -5.89
CA SER A 69 -7.16 22.77 -5.26
C SER A 69 -7.43 21.66 -6.28
N ALA A 70 -7.16 20.42 -5.91
CA ALA A 70 -7.54 19.26 -6.72
C ALA A 70 -9.06 19.19 -6.92
N PHE A 71 -9.83 19.65 -5.93
CA PHE A 71 -11.29 19.74 -5.99
C PHE A 71 -11.75 20.69 -7.09
N ASP A 72 -11.17 21.90 -7.15
CA ASP A 72 -11.58 22.95 -8.10
C ASP A 72 -11.05 22.70 -9.52
N MET A 73 -9.81 22.22 -9.66
CA MET A 73 -9.20 21.93 -10.95
C MET A 73 -9.73 20.62 -11.59
N GLY A 74 -10.29 19.74 -10.78
CA GLY A 74 -10.63 18.38 -11.16
C GLY A 74 -9.41 17.43 -11.08
N PRO A 75 -9.64 16.13 -10.75
CA PRO A 75 -8.57 15.17 -10.55
C PRO A 75 -7.59 15.03 -11.73
N GLU A 76 -8.09 15.02 -12.97
CA GLU A 76 -7.28 14.74 -14.16
C GLU A 76 -6.26 15.85 -14.43
N GLU A 77 -6.71 17.11 -14.43
CA GLU A 77 -5.83 18.25 -14.62
C GLU A 77 -4.80 18.34 -13.49
N TYR A 78 -5.26 18.14 -12.25
CA TYR A 78 -4.40 18.21 -11.08
C TYR A 78 -3.27 17.18 -11.11
N ILE A 79 -3.55 15.90 -11.42
CA ILE A 79 -2.49 14.88 -11.49
C ILE A 79 -1.56 15.12 -12.68
N ASN A 80 -2.06 15.55 -13.83
CA ASN A 80 -1.26 15.76 -15.03
C ASN A 80 -0.31 16.95 -14.87
N LYS A 81 -0.69 17.96 -14.09
CA LYS A 81 0.16 19.11 -13.80
C LYS A 81 1.18 18.83 -12.70
N TYR A 82 0.74 18.23 -11.60
CA TYR A 82 1.54 18.22 -10.37
C TYR A 82 2.17 16.86 -10.01
N TRP A 83 1.72 15.75 -10.59
CA TRP A 83 2.17 14.41 -10.18
C TRP A 83 2.74 13.62 -11.35
N VAL A 84 1.95 13.29 -12.37
CA VAL A 84 2.30 12.38 -13.48
C VAL A 84 3.67 12.69 -14.13
N PRO A 85 4.06 13.95 -14.45
CA PRO A 85 5.35 14.25 -15.07
C PRO A 85 6.57 13.86 -14.23
N TYR A 86 6.38 13.71 -12.92
CA TYR A 86 7.45 13.46 -11.95
C TYR A 86 7.55 12.01 -11.51
N PHE A 87 6.70 11.13 -12.07
CA PHE A 87 6.74 9.68 -11.90
C PHE A 87 7.12 8.98 -13.20
N ASN A 88 7.61 7.75 -13.07
CA ASN A 88 7.74 6.84 -14.21
C ASN A 88 6.42 6.11 -14.44
N VAL A 89 5.42 6.85 -14.93
CA VAL A 89 4.04 6.38 -15.14
C VAL A 89 3.95 5.46 -16.36
N THR A 90 3.28 4.33 -16.21
CA THR A 90 2.96 3.42 -17.32
C THR A 90 1.53 3.57 -17.81
N SER A 91 0.61 3.92 -16.92
CA SER A 91 -0.78 4.20 -17.28
C SER A 91 -1.44 5.14 -16.27
N VAL A 92 -2.31 6.03 -16.77
CA VAL A 92 -3.27 6.79 -15.97
C VAL A 92 -4.62 6.12 -16.18
N CYS A 93 -5.30 5.74 -15.10
CA CYS A 93 -6.49 4.90 -15.18
C CYS A 93 -7.74 5.70 -14.83
N LYS A 94 -8.63 5.87 -15.80
CA LYS A 94 -9.95 6.51 -15.59
C LYS A 94 -10.96 5.51 -15.03
N THR A 95 -10.74 4.22 -15.26
CA THR A 95 -11.57 3.12 -14.78
C THR A 95 -10.75 2.13 -13.95
N PHE A 96 -11.42 1.34 -13.10
CA PHE A 96 -10.75 0.33 -12.27
C PHE A 96 -10.03 -0.73 -13.11
N GLY A 97 -10.60 -1.11 -14.27
CA GLY A 97 -10.06 -2.14 -15.15
C GLY A 97 -8.73 -1.74 -15.82
N GLU A 98 -8.56 -0.46 -16.15
CA GLU A 98 -7.31 0.07 -16.73
C GLU A 98 -6.11 -0.05 -15.79
N CYS A 99 -6.36 -0.06 -14.47
CA CYS A 99 -5.35 -0.28 -13.44
C CYS A 99 -5.24 -1.75 -13.01
N GLY A 100 -5.91 -2.66 -13.72
CA GLY A 100 -5.85 -4.10 -13.46
C GLY A 100 -6.70 -4.57 -12.27
N TYR A 101 -7.59 -3.72 -11.74
CA TYR A 101 -8.52 -4.13 -10.68
C TYR A 101 -9.74 -4.85 -11.27
N LYS A 102 -10.34 -5.74 -10.46
CA LYS A 102 -11.51 -6.54 -10.87
C LYS A 102 -12.85 -5.89 -10.56
N THR A 103 -12.86 -4.97 -9.60
CA THR A 103 -14.07 -4.28 -9.12
C THR A 103 -13.74 -2.81 -8.86
N ASN A 104 -14.79 -1.98 -8.79
CA ASN A 104 -14.62 -0.55 -8.52
C ASN A 104 -14.21 -0.25 -7.07
N THR A 105 -14.58 -1.13 -6.13
CA THR A 105 -14.18 -1.08 -4.72
C THR A 105 -13.33 -2.32 -4.37
N PRO A 106 -12.05 -2.34 -4.79
CA PRO A 106 -11.21 -3.54 -4.70
C PRO A 106 -10.56 -3.73 -3.33
N PHE A 107 -10.72 -2.78 -2.41
CA PHE A 107 -9.99 -2.73 -1.16
C PHE A 107 -10.70 -3.49 -0.03
N LYS A 108 -9.88 -4.00 0.90
CA LYS A 108 -10.35 -4.63 2.14
C LYS A 108 -9.74 -3.92 3.33
N LYS A 109 -10.51 -3.85 4.42
CA LYS A 109 -10.01 -3.42 5.72
C LYS A 109 -9.13 -4.50 6.33
N LEU A 110 -8.33 -4.12 7.32
CA LEU A 110 -7.40 -5.04 7.99
C LEU A 110 -8.13 -6.21 8.68
N ASP A 111 -9.35 -5.97 9.18
CA ASP A 111 -10.25 -6.99 9.74
C ASP A 111 -10.81 -8.00 8.71
N GLY A 112 -10.57 -7.76 7.42
CA GLY A 112 -10.98 -8.62 6.31
C GLY A 112 -12.34 -8.27 5.69
N THR A 113 -13.06 -7.29 6.23
CA THR A 113 -14.29 -6.78 5.62
C THR A 113 -13.99 -5.97 4.35
N ASN A 114 -14.96 -5.90 3.43
CA ASN A 114 -14.80 -5.08 2.22
C ASN A 114 -14.86 -3.60 2.58
N ASP A 115 -13.99 -2.82 1.95
CA ASP A 115 -14.09 -1.37 2.01
C ASP A 115 -14.92 -0.82 0.84
N THR A 116 -15.53 0.35 1.03
CA THR A 116 -16.38 1.01 0.02
C THR A 116 -15.63 2.02 -0.82
N THR A 117 -14.33 2.22 -0.57
CA THR A 117 -13.50 3.15 -1.32
C THR A 117 -13.41 2.75 -2.80
N VAL A 118 -13.81 3.67 -3.66
CA VAL A 118 -13.68 3.54 -5.10
C VAL A 118 -12.22 3.79 -5.52
N VAL A 119 -11.65 2.92 -6.35
CA VAL A 119 -10.25 3.04 -6.80
C VAL A 119 -10.05 4.13 -7.86
N ALA A 120 -11.00 4.28 -8.77
CA ALA A 120 -10.96 5.25 -9.87
C ALA A 120 -12.34 5.88 -10.09
N HIS A 121 -12.42 7.21 -10.06
CA HIS A 121 -13.63 7.95 -10.38
C HIS A 121 -13.29 9.37 -10.81
N THR A 122 -13.77 9.80 -11.97
CA THR A 122 -13.38 11.07 -12.62
C THR A 122 -13.53 12.31 -11.76
N ASN A 123 -14.46 12.30 -10.80
CA ASN A 123 -14.70 13.44 -9.89
C ASN A 123 -14.01 13.28 -8.53
N LEU A 124 -13.66 12.05 -8.12
CA LEU A 124 -13.16 11.80 -6.76
C LEU A 124 -11.63 11.67 -6.73
N ARG A 125 -11.07 10.91 -7.68
CA ARG A 125 -9.65 10.55 -7.74
C ARG A 125 -9.33 9.83 -9.05
N ILE A 126 -8.13 10.05 -9.57
CA ILE A 126 -7.63 9.32 -10.73
C ILE A 126 -6.33 8.63 -10.33
N PRO A 127 -6.31 7.28 -10.31
CA PRO A 127 -5.09 6.53 -10.06
C PRO A 127 -4.19 6.46 -11.28
N PHE A 128 -2.91 6.23 -11.04
CA PHE A 128 -1.93 5.91 -12.07
C PHE A 128 -0.99 4.80 -11.60
N MET A 129 -0.54 3.99 -12.56
CA MET A 129 0.41 2.91 -12.36
C MET A 129 1.82 3.35 -12.70
N THR A 130 2.77 2.78 -11.99
CA THR A 130 4.21 2.96 -12.25
C THR A 130 4.83 1.66 -12.76
N ALA A 131 6.00 1.76 -13.40
CA ALA A 131 6.67 0.62 -14.05
C ALA A 131 7.03 -0.54 -13.10
N ASP A 132 7.14 -0.30 -11.80
CA ASP A 132 7.37 -1.32 -10.78
C ASP A 132 6.08 -1.96 -10.24
N GLY A 133 4.92 -1.60 -10.80
CA GLY A 133 3.62 -2.18 -10.47
C GLY A 133 2.95 -1.55 -9.25
N ILE A 134 3.43 -0.40 -8.77
CA ILE A 134 2.80 0.35 -7.68
C ILE A 134 1.75 1.29 -8.26
N MET A 135 0.58 1.33 -7.62
CA MET A 135 -0.49 2.27 -7.92
C MET A 135 -0.47 3.43 -6.94
N TYR A 136 -0.64 4.65 -7.45
CA TYR A 136 -0.85 5.85 -6.66
C TYR A 136 -2.20 6.45 -7.06
N SER A 137 -3.07 6.73 -6.09
CA SER A 137 -4.35 7.40 -6.29
C SER A 137 -4.39 8.68 -5.48
N ILE A 138 -4.46 9.80 -6.17
CA ILE A 138 -4.49 11.13 -5.57
C ILE A 138 -5.95 11.58 -5.50
N SER A 139 -6.49 11.77 -4.29
CA SER A 139 -7.85 12.26 -4.11
C SER A 139 -7.99 13.74 -4.51
N ALA A 140 -9.19 14.10 -4.95
CA ALA A 140 -9.62 15.48 -5.07
C ALA A 140 -10.78 15.78 -4.11
N SER A 141 -11.69 14.83 -3.91
CA SER A 141 -12.89 15.02 -3.11
C SER A 141 -13.25 13.82 -2.24
N SER A 142 -14.08 14.08 -1.22
CA SER A 142 -14.77 13.08 -0.41
C SER A 142 -15.61 12.13 -1.28
N GLY A 143 -16.00 10.98 -0.74
CA GLY A 143 -16.73 9.94 -1.49
C GLY A 143 -18.08 10.37 -2.08
N ASP A 144 -18.70 11.41 -1.52
CA ASP A 144 -19.93 12.05 -2.00
C ASP A 144 -19.66 13.31 -2.86
N ALA A 145 -18.40 13.60 -3.17
CA ALA A 145 -17.93 14.77 -3.91
C ALA A 145 -18.31 16.14 -3.31
N SER A 146 -18.61 16.19 -2.01
CA SER A 146 -19.08 17.43 -1.36
C SER A 146 -17.96 18.32 -0.82
N VAL A 147 -16.80 17.76 -0.46
CA VAL A 147 -15.67 18.49 0.11
C VAL A 147 -14.34 18.01 -0.44
N GLU A 148 -13.30 18.84 -0.33
CA GLU A 148 -11.92 18.51 -0.73
C GLU A 148 -11.36 17.32 0.08
N ASP A 149 -10.66 16.40 -0.59
CA ASP A 149 -9.93 15.30 0.04
C ASP A 149 -8.45 15.32 -0.37
N ASN A 150 -7.59 15.49 0.62
CA ASN A 150 -6.13 15.54 0.46
C ASN A 150 -5.44 14.17 0.62
N SER A 151 -6.21 13.10 0.72
CA SER A 151 -5.70 11.74 0.85
C SER A 151 -4.96 11.27 -0.41
N ILE A 152 -4.01 10.37 -0.21
CA ILE A 152 -3.31 9.62 -1.24
C ILE A 152 -3.38 8.15 -0.84
N PHE A 153 -3.80 7.30 -1.76
CA PHE A 153 -3.76 5.85 -1.61
C PHE A 153 -2.56 5.34 -2.41
N ILE A 154 -1.76 4.49 -1.78
CA ILE A 154 -0.67 3.77 -2.41
C ILE A 154 -0.99 2.29 -2.28
N ASP A 155 -1.06 1.59 -3.40
CA ASP A 155 -1.17 0.14 -3.43
C ASP A 155 0.13 -0.42 -4.02
N ILE A 156 0.92 -1.10 -3.16
CA ILE A 156 2.28 -1.55 -3.48
C ILE A 156 2.34 -2.83 -4.31
N ASN A 157 1.20 -3.49 -4.57
CA ASN A 157 1.09 -4.61 -5.49
C ASN A 157 0.04 -4.39 -6.61
N GLY A 158 -0.66 -3.26 -6.60
CA GLY A 158 -1.62 -2.85 -7.63
C GLY A 158 -2.80 -3.81 -7.72
N GLY A 159 -3.37 -3.99 -8.91
CA GLY A 159 -4.54 -4.88 -9.11
C GLY A 159 -4.34 -6.37 -8.78
N LYS A 160 -3.15 -6.80 -8.31
CA LYS A 160 -2.83 -8.22 -8.05
C LYS A 160 -3.55 -8.80 -6.82
N GLY A 161 -3.99 -7.97 -5.88
CA GLY A 161 -4.59 -8.44 -4.62
C GLY A 161 -3.55 -8.92 -3.61
N PRO A 162 -3.94 -9.09 -2.33
CA PRO A 162 -5.30 -9.00 -1.81
C PRO A 162 -5.85 -7.59 -1.55
N ASN A 163 -5.05 -6.54 -1.69
CA ASN A 163 -5.44 -5.12 -1.59
C ASN A 163 -6.10 -4.79 -0.24
N VAL A 164 -5.39 -5.12 0.83
CA VAL A 164 -5.76 -4.94 2.24
C VAL A 164 -5.05 -3.71 2.81
N HIS A 165 -5.82 -2.81 3.42
CA HIS A 165 -5.30 -1.68 4.16
C HIS A 165 -4.33 -2.13 5.26
N GLY A 166 -3.15 -1.52 5.30
CA GLY A 166 -2.09 -1.88 6.23
C GLY A 166 -1.30 -3.15 5.85
N LYS A 167 -1.52 -3.78 4.70
CA LYS A 167 -0.64 -4.87 4.22
C LYS A 167 -0.01 -4.55 2.88
N ASP A 168 -0.82 -4.08 1.94
CA ASP A 168 -0.39 -3.66 0.62
C ASP A 168 -1.04 -2.35 0.16
N VAL A 169 -2.13 -1.91 0.81
CA VAL A 169 -2.72 -0.58 0.61
C VAL A 169 -2.40 0.32 1.78
N PHE A 170 -1.84 1.50 1.52
CA PHE A 170 -1.41 2.47 2.51
C PHE A 170 -1.93 3.86 2.18
N MET A 171 -2.32 4.60 3.23
CA MET A 171 -2.91 5.93 3.08
C MET A 171 -1.98 7.01 3.62
N PHE A 172 -1.93 8.11 2.90
CA PHE A 172 -1.16 9.30 3.21
C PHE A 172 -2.03 10.54 3.03
N THR A 173 -1.61 11.67 3.56
CA THR A 173 -2.28 12.95 3.41
C THR A 173 -1.28 14.01 2.99
N ARG A 174 -1.67 14.83 2.02
CA ARG A 174 -0.91 16.02 1.64
C ARG A 174 -1.23 17.15 2.60
N TYR A 175 -0.20 17.69 3.24
CA TYR A 175 -0.30 18.80 4.16
C TYR A 175 0.42 20.01 3.58
N LYS A 176 -0.29 21.15 3.53
CA LYS A 176 0.35 22.44 3.30
C LYS A 176 1.48 22.63 4.32
N ASN A 177 2.64 23.06 3.86
CA ASN A 177 3.85 23.32 4.66
C ASN A 177 4.53 22.11 5.32
N LYS A 178 4.00 20.88 5.16
CA LYS A 178 4.63 19.66 5.69
C LYS A 178 4.91 18.58 4.64
N GLY A 179 4.36 18.71 3.43
CA GLY A 179 4.49 17.71 2.37
C GLY A 179 3.56 16.53 2.59
N VAL A 180 4.00 15.32 2.25
CA VAL A 180 3.20 14.10 2.42
C VAL A 180 3.56 13.36 3.70
N LEU A 181 2.57 13.17 4.57
CA LEU A 181 2.70 12.42 5.82
C LEU A 181 1.70 11.25 5.84
N PRO A 182 1.97 10.20 6.62
CA PRO A 182 1.03 9.09 6.78
C PRO A 182 -0.34 9.58 7.24
N LEU A 183 -1.39 8.88 6.80
CA LEU A 183 -2.70 9.09 7.36
C LEU A 183 -2.64 8.80 8.87
N CYS A 184 -3.32 9.64 9.65
CA CYS A 184 -3.30 9.63 11.11
C CYS A 184 -2.05 10.21 11.78
N TYR A 185 -1.21 10.98 11.06
CA TYR A 185 -0.01 11.62 11.62
C TYR A 185 -0.26 12.44 12.91
N ASN A 186 -1.40 13.12 13.03
CA ASN A 186 -1.76 13.92 14.21
C ASN A 186 -2.70 13.18 15.20
N ASN A 187 -3.00 11.90 14.98
CA ASN A 187 -3.91 11.15 15.84
C ASN A 187 -3.19 10.58 17.07
N THR A 188 -3.99 10.20 18.07
CA THR A 188 -3.48 9.52 19.27
C THR A 188 -2.95 8.13 18.94
N GLU A 189 -1.99 7.66 19.73
CA GLU A 189 -1.45 6.30 19.63
C GLU A 189 -2.56 5.25 19.75
N GLU A 190 -3.53 5.46 20.63
CA GLU A 190 -4.71 4.60 20.77
C GLU A 190 -5.50 4.45 19.45
N ARG A 191 -5.74 5.54 18.71
CA ARG A 191 -6.44 5.48 17.41
C ARG A 191 -5.62 4.70 16.38
N ILE A 192 -4.31 4.92 16.37
CA ILE A 192 -3.37 4.27 15.45
C ILE A 192 -3.33 2.76 15.74
N ASP A 193 -3.20 2.37 17.01
CA ASP A 193 -3.17 0.98 17.44
C ASP A 193 -4.51 0.27 17.20
N ASN A 194 -5.63 0.94 17.45
CA ASN A 194 -6.96 0.40 17.16
C ASN A 194 -7.16 0.18 15.64
N SER A 195 -6.70 1.11 14.81
CA SER A 195 -6.68 0.96 13.34
C SER A 195 -5.84 -0.24 12.91
N CYS A 196 -4.70 -0.46 13.57
CA CYS A 196 -3.75 -1.52 13.28
C CYS A 196 -3.89 -2.71 14.24
N SER A 197 -5.13 -3.10 14.51
CA SER A 197 -5.46 -4.26 15.33
C SER A 197 -6.10 -5.35 14.49
N LYS A 198 -6.32 -6.53 15.08
CA LYS A 198 -6.99 -7.66 14.41
C LYS A 198 -8.39 -7.30 13.89
N ASN A 199 -9.07 -6.37 14.55
CA ASN A 199 -10.41 -5.91 14.21
C ASN A 199 -10.40 -4.46 13.67
N GLY A 200 -9.23 -3.98 13.22
CA GLY A 200 -9.02 -2.61 12.79
C GLY A 200 -9.31 -2.38 11.30
N ASP A 201 -9.40 -1.11 10.92
CA ASP A 201 -9.62 -0.70 9.52
C ASP A 201 -8.33 -0.78 8.67
N GLY A 202 -7.15 -0.65 9.28
CA GLY A 202 -5.85 -0.63 8.60
C GLY A 202 -5.40 0.73 8.08
N TYR A 203 -6.20 1.78 8.21
CA TYR A 203 -5.97 3.09 7.57
C TYR A 203 -4.74 3.82 8.11
N CYS A 204 -4.52 3.75 9.42
CA CYS A 204 -3.39 4.41 10.09
C CYS A 204 -2.10 3.59 10.05
N CYS A 205 -2.06 2.43 9.38
CA CYS A 205 -0.92 1.52 9.54
C CYS A 205 0.36 1.97 8.85
N ALA A 206 0.29 2.88 7.88
CA ALA A 206 1.48 3.59 7.42
C ALA A 206 2.13 4.39 8.55
N GLN A 207 1.33 5.09 9.37
CA GLN A 207 1.82 5.84 10.54
C GLN A 207 2.43 4.88 11.57
N LYS A 208 1.75 3.77 11.89
CA LYS A 208 2.26 2.78 12.85
C LYS A 208 3.60 2.19 12.41
N ILE A 209 3.71 1.77 11.15
CA ILE A 209 4.96 1.24 10.59
C ILE A 209 6.09 2.24 10.78
N MET A 210 5.85 3.52 10.47
CA MET A 210 6.88 4.56 10.57
C MET A 210 7.27 4.87 12.02
N GLN A 211 6.30 4.90 12.95
CA GLN A 211 6.56 5.05 14.39
C GLN A 211 7.39 3.89 14.96
N ASP A 212 7.13 2.68 14.46
CA ASP A 212 7.84 1.46 14.88
C ASP A 212 9.22 1.29 14.21
N GLY A 213 9.75 2.35 13.59
CA GLY A 213 11.05 2.31 12.92
C GLY A 213 11.05 1.48 11.64
N TRP A 214 9.96 1.57 10.88
CA TRP A 214 9.68 0.78 9.68
C TRP A 214 9.57 -0.73 9.92
N LYS A 215 8.72 -1.11 10.88
CA LYS A 215 8.44 -2.50 11.22
C LYS A 215 6.94 -2.75 11.29
N ILE A 216 6.52 -3.96 10.95
CA ILE A 216 5.11 -4.38 11.05
C ILE A 216 4.94 -5.22 12.31
N ASN A 217 4.53 -4.57 13.39
CA ASN A 217 4.30 -5.18 14.71
C ASN A 217 2.81 -5.44 15.04
N TYR A 218 1.95 -5.37 14.03
CA TYR A 218 0.51 -5.67 14.15
C TYR A 218 0.13 -6.95 13.37
N PRO A 219 -1.12 -7.43 13.48
CA PRO A 219 -1.58 -8.61 12.75
C PRO A 219 -1.46 -8.45 11.24
N PHE A 220 -0.65 -9.30 10.61
CA PHE A 220 -0.32 -9.27 9.18
C PHE A 220 -0.54 -10.65 8.56
#